data_AF-A0A966YH76-F1
#
_entry.id   AF-A0A966YH76-F1
#
_cell.length_a   1.000
_cell.length_b   1.000
_cell.length_c   1.000
_cell.angle_alpha   90.00
_cell.angle_beta   90.00
_cell.angle_gamma   90.00
#
_symmetry.space_group_name_H-M   'P 1'
#
loop_
_entity.id
_entity.type
_entity.pdbx_description
1 polymer ?
#
loop_
_entity_poly.entity_id
_entity_poly.type
_entity_poly.pdbx_seq_one_letter_code
_entity_poly.pdbx_strand_id
1 'polypeptide(L)'
;MLYQRSGTTRPVAKQIRPAAFTLIELLVVIAIIGVLVGLLLPAVQAVREAARRSSCGNNLKQLGVALQNHVDANRVLPRLVEFDATKATGGGDRWGYTYCSWNANWRLLPFLEQSGLYDAAVTYAN
;
A
#
# COMPACT_ATOMS: atom_id res chain seq x y z
N MET A 1 -64.87 -54.75 34.38
CA MET A 1 -63.68 -54.46 33.54
C MET A 1 -63.51 -52.95 33.48
N LEU A 2 -62.52 -52.42 34.21
CA LEU A 2 -62.17 -50.99 34.25
C LEU A 2 -61.00 -50.76 33.28
N TYR A 3 -61.20 -49.96 32.23
CA TYR A 3 -60.11 -49.52 31.35
C TYR A 3 -59.61 -48.15 31.82
N GLN A 4 -58.42 -48.13 32.41
CA GLN A 4 -57.73 -46.92 32.88
C GLN A 4 -57.35 -46.00 31.70
N ARG A 5 -57.70 -44.71 31.80
CA ARG A 5 -57.14 -43.65 30.96
C ARG A 5 -55.75 -43.28 31.49
N SER A 6 -54.71 -43.61 30.72
CA SER A 6 -53.35 -43.12 30.93
C SER A 6 -53.28 -41.62 30.61
N GLY A 7 -52.97 -40.80 31.62
CA GLY A 7 -52.73 -39.36 31.48
C GLY A 7 -51.24 -39.10 31.23
N THR A 8 -50.90 -38.71 30.00
CA THR A 8 -49.56 -38.23 29.64
C THR A 8 -49.44 -36.74 29.92
N THR A 9 -48.77 -36.37 31.01
CA THR A 9 -48.41 -34.97 31.29
C THR A 9 -47.24 -34.56 30.39
N ARG A 10 -47.48 -33.66 29.42
CA ARG A 10 -46.44 -33.11 28.53
C ARG A 10 -45.63 -32.05 29.29
N PRO A 11 -44.28 -32.06 29.24
CA PRO A 11 -43.49 -31.00 29.84
C PRO A 11 -43.71 -29.68 29.10
N VAL A 12 -44.08 -28.64 29.84
CA VAL A 12 -44.22 -27.27 29.32
C VAL A 12 -42.81 -26.73 29.07
N ALA A 13 -42.47 -26.46 27.80
CA ALA A 13 -41.20 -25.86 27.45
C ALA A 13 -41.07 -24.47 28.09
N LYS A 14 -39.99 -24.23 28.84
CA LYS A 14 -39.69 -22.94 29.47
C LYS A 14 -39.34 -21.94 28.36
N GLN A 15 -40.30 -21.12 27.97
CA GLN A 15 -40.12 -20.11 26.93
C GLN A 15 -39.12 -19.06 27.40
N ILE A 16 -37.92 -19.07 26.82
CA ILE A 16 -36.89 -18.06 27.08
C ILE A 16 -37.41 -16.75 26.49
N ARG A 17 -37.73 -15.79 27.36
CA ARG A 17 -38.14 -14.45 26.92
C ARG A 17 -36.88 -13.70 26.47
N PRO A 18 -36.88 -13.07 25.28
CA PRO A 18 -35.76 -12.22 24.90
C PRO A 18 -35.65 -11.05 25.89
N ALA A 19 -34.45 -10.78 26.38
CA ALA A 19 -34.18 -9.60 27.19
C ALA A 19 -34.38 -8.35 26.32
N ALA A 20 -35.33 -7.50 26.70
CA ALA A 20 -35.53 -6.21 26.05
C ALA A 20 -34.49 -5.22 26.60
N PHE A 21 -33.66 -4.66 25.73
CA PHE A 21 -32.68 -3.64 26.07
C PHE A 21 -33.36 -2.36 26.55
N THR A 22 -32.87 -1.78 27.64
CA THR A 22 -33.34 -0.48 28.11
C THR A 22 -32.70 0.64 27.28
N LEU A 23 -33.42 1.74 27.07
CA LEU A 23 -32.90 2.92 26.35
C LEU A 23 -31.60 3.45 26.97
N ILE A 24 -31.45 3.30 28.29
CA ILE A 24 -30.28 3.74 29.06
C ILE A 24 -29.05 2.90 28.70
N GLU A 25 -29.19 1.58 28.59
CA GLU A 25 -28.09 0.70 28.20
C GLU A 25 -27.54 1.05 26.82
N LEU A 26 -28.44 1.32 25.85
CA LEU A 26 -28.02 1.72 24.51
C LEU A 26 -27.33 3.10 24.52
N LEU A 27 -27.87 4.05 25.30
CA LEU A 27 -27.36 5.42 25.38
C LEU A 27 -25.96 5.49 26.00
N VAL A 28 -25.67 4.67 27.01
CA VAL A 28 -24.32 4.59 27.61
C VAL A 28 -23.32 4.06 26.60
N VAL A 29 -23.69 3.06 25.80
CA VAL A 29 -22.77 2.47 24.80
C VAL A 29 -22.38 3.48 23.73
N ILE A 30 -23.34 4.21 23.17
CA ILE A 30 -23.04 5.23 22.17
C ILE A 30 -22.22 6.39 22.76
N ALA A 31 -22.42 6.73 24.03
CA ALA A 31 -21.64 7.75 24.72
C ALA A 31 -20.18 7.33 24.87
N ILE A 32 -19.91 6.08 25.27
CA ILE A 32 -18.55 5.54 25.38
C ILE A 32 -17.87 5.50 24.01
N ILE A 33 -18.56 5.01 22.97
CA ILE A 33 -18.00 4.98 21.60
C ILE A 33 -17.69 6.41 21.11
N GLY A 34 -18.58 7.37 21.38
CA GLY A 34 -18.39 8.77 21.02
C GLY A 34 -17.15 9.39 21.67
N VAL A 35 -16.90 9.12 22.96
CA VAL A 35 -15.69 9.58 23.66
C VAL A 35 -14.42 8.94 23.08
N LEU A 36 -14.44 7.62 22.84
CA LEU A 36 -13.31 6.91 22.26
C LEU A 36 -12.97 7.45 20.87
N VAL A 37 -13.95 7.66 19.99
CA VAL A 37 -13.74 8.22 18.64
C VAL A 37 -13.33 9.70 18.69
N GLY A 38 -13.90 10.49 19.60
CA GLY A 38 -13.57 11.90 19.80
C GLY A 38 -12.09 12.12 20.15
N LEU A 39 -11.50 11.22 20.95
CA LEU A 39 -10.08 11.25 21.28
C LEU A 39 -9.19 10.77 20.13
N LEU A 40 -9.70 9.94 19.22
CA LEU A 40 -8.94 9.37 18.10
C LEU A 40 -8.82 10.31 16.89
N LEU A 41 -9.81 11.18 16.65
CA LEU A 41 -9.84 12.09 15.48
C LEU A 41 -8.58 12.95 15.29
N PRO A 42 -8.10 13.71 16.29
CA PRO A 42 -6.87 14.50 16.14
C PRO A 42 -5.61 13.62 16.02
N ALA A 43 -5.61 12.46 16.68
CA ALA A 43 -4.47 11.53 16.64
C ALA A 43 -4.27 10.88 15.26
N VAL A 44 -5.34 10.58 14.52
CA VAL A 44 -5.27 9.95 13.19
C VAL A 44 -4.53 10.82 12.18
N GLN A 45 -4.62 12.15 12.27
CA GLN A 45 -3.94 13.06 11.35
C GLN A 45 -2.42 13.07 11.58
N ALA A 46 -2.01 13.11 12.86
CA ALA A 46 -0.60 13.01 13.24
C ALA A 46 0.02 11.67 12.77
N VAL A 47 -0.72 10.57 12.92
CA VAL A 47 -0.30 9.24 12.44
C VAL A 47 -0.18 9.21 10.92
N ARG A 48 -1.12 9.80 10.18
CA ARG A 48 -1.04 9.86 8.70
C ARG A 48 0.16 10.65 8.22
N GLU A 49 0.46 11.79 8.86
CA GLU A 49 1.62 12.59 8.52
C GLU A 49 2.93 11.87 8.88
N ALA A 50 3.00 11.22 10.04
CA ALA A 50 4.14 10.38 10.42
C ALA A 50 4.34 9.19 9.47
N ALA A 51 3.25 8.56 9.00
CA ALA A 51 3.30 7.49 8.01
C ALA A 51 3.79 7.98 6.64
N ARG A 52 3.34 9.16 6.18
CA ARG A 52 3.86 9.79 4.95
C ARG A 52 5.35 10.08 5.04
N ARG A 53 5.82 10.63 6.17
CA ARG A 53 7.24 10.90 6.41
C ARG A 53 8.06 9.61 6.46
N SER A 54 7.56 8.59 7.16
CA SER A 54 8.23 7.29 7.25
C SER A 54 8.32 6.59 5.89
N SER A 55 7.24 6.64 5.09
CA SER A 55 7.22 6.13 3.72
C SER A 55 8.22 6.88 2.83
N CYS A 56 8.22 8.22 2.87
CA CYS A 56 9.18 9.03 2.12
C CYS A 56 10.64 8.72 2.50
N GLY A 57 10.94 8.65 3.80
CA GLY A 57 12.28 8.28 4.28
C GLY A 57 12.71 6.89 3.83
N ASN A 58 11.81 5.91 3.86
CA ASN A 58 12.08 4.56 3.37
C ASN A 58 12.31 4.52 1.86
N ASN A 59 11.55 5.27 1.07
CA ASN A 59 11.75 5.37 -0.38
C ASN A 59 13.13 5.96 -0.71
N LEU A 60 13.54 7.02 0.00
CA LEU A 60 14.88 7.59 -0.16
C LEU A 60 15.98 6.61 0.23
N LYS A 61 15.78 5.83 1.30
CA LYS A 61 16.72 4.77 1.69
C LYS A 61 16.83 3.69 0.61
N GLN A 62 15.73 3.26 0.01
CA GLN A 62 15.73 2.30 -1.10
C GLN A 62 16.49 2.83 -2.32
N LEU A 63 16.29 4.11 -2.68
CA LEU A 63 17.04 4.78 -3.75
C LEU A 63 18.54 4.84 -3.46
N GLY A 64 18.94 5.17 -2.23
CA GLY A 64 20.35 5.22 -1.83
C GLY A 64 21.04 3.85 -1.91
N VAL A 65 20.37 2.79 -1.44
CA VAL A 65 20.88 1.41 -1.55
C VAL A 65 20.98 0.99 -3.02
N ALA A 66 19.96 1.28 -3.83
CA ALA A 66 19.99 0.98 -5.26
C ALA A 66 21.14 1.69 -5.99
N LEU A 67 21.43 2.94 -5.63
CA LEU A 67 22.55 3.70 -6.16
C LEU A 67 23.90 3.09 -5.79
N GLN A 68 24.09 2.72 -4.52
CA GLN A 68 25.31 2.07 -4.06
C GLN A 68 25.54 0.74 -4.80
N ASN A 69 24.50 -0.09 -4.90
CA ASN A 69 24.57 -1.36 -5.63
C ASN A 69 24.91 -1.15 -7.11
N HIS A 70 24.38 -0.10 -7.74
CA HIS A 70 24.70 0.25 -9.13
C HIS A 70 26.18 0.63 -9.28
N VAL A 71 26.71 1.45 -8.37
CA VAL A 71 28.12 1.86 -8.39
C VAL A 71 29.04 0.66 -8.12
N ASP A 72 28.67 -0.23 -7.21
CA ASP A 72 29.45 -1.44 -6.91
C ASP A 72 29.53 -2.37 -8.13
N ALA A 73 28.42 -2.53 -8.87
CA ALA A 73 28.34 -3.38 -10.06
C ALA A 73 28.99 -2.74 -11.30
N ASN A 74 28.72 -1.46 -11.56
CA ASN A 74 29.09 -0.79 -12.83
C ASN A 74 30.27 0.17 -12.70
N ARG A 75 30.80 0.38 -11.49
CA ARG A 75 31.93 1.27 -11.16
C ARG A 75 31.75 2.73 -11.59
N VAL A 76 30.51 3.13 -11.88
CA VAL A 76 30.16 4.46 -12.34
C VAL A 76 28.81 4.85 -11.75
N LEU A 77 28.61 6.14 -11.50
CA LEU A 77 27.29 6.65 -11.16
C LEU A 77 26.37 6.51 -12.38
N PRO A 78 25.06 6.26 -12.16
CA PRO A 78 24.09 6.24 -13.24
C PRO A 78 24.13 7.61 -13.94
N ARG A 79 24.33 7.58 -15.26
CA ARG A 79 24.30 8.79 -16.08
C ARG A 79 22.90 9.41 -15.98
N LEU A 80 22.80 10.73 -15.99
CA LEU A 80 21.52 11.44 -16.07
C LEU A 80 21.06 11.62 -17.52
N VAL A 81 22.03 11.69 -18.43
CA VAL A 81 21.85 11.84 -19.87
C VAL A 81 22.77 10.86 -20.57
N GLU A 82 22.27 10.21 -21.60
CA GLU A 82 23.06 9.36 -22.49
C GLU A 82 23.13 9.99 -23.87
N PHE A 83 24.34 10.06 -24.41
CA PHE A 83 24.58 10.52 -25.76
C PHE A 83 24.84 9.31 -26.64
N ASP A 84 23.89 9.01 -27.53
CA ASP A 84 24.09 8.00 -28.58
C ASP A 84 24.44 8.71 -29.89
N ALA A 85 25.73 8.68 -30.23
CA ALA A 85 26.24 9.29 -31.45
C ALA A 85 25.74 8.57 -32.73
N THR A 86 25.22 7.34 -32.62
CA THR A 86 24.73 6.56 -33.76
C THR A 86 23.29 6.88 -34.15
N LYS A 87 22.50 7.49 -33.24
CA LYS A 87 21.15 8.00 -33.50
C LYS A 87 21.11 9.50 -33.78
N ALA A 88 22.26 10.13 -34.05
CA ALA A 88 22.35 11.49 -34.54
C ALA A 88 21.89 11.55 -36.00
N THR A 89 20.56 11.56 -36.21
CA THR A 89 19.98 11.63 -37.54
C THR A 89 20.12 13.04 -38.11
N GLY A 90 21.22 13.26 -38.84
CA GLY A 90 21.36 14.41 -39.73
C GLY A 90 22.29 15.51 -39.22
N GLY A 91 23.50 15.52 -39.78
CA GLY A 91 24.26 16.72 -40.15
C GLY A 91 24.63 17.72 -39.06
N GLY A 92 25.89 17.73 -38.65
CA GLY A 92 26.69 18.94 -38.37
C GLY A 92 26.33 19.82 -37.16
N ASP A 93 25.13 19.70 -36.63
CA ASP A 93 24.65 20.55 -35.56
C ASP A 93 25.04 19.88 -34.25
N ARG A 94 25.93 20.49 -33.47
CA ARG A 94 26.19 20.12 -32.06
C ARG A 94 24.94 20.26 -31.15
N TRP A 95 23.77 20.47 -31.75
CA TRP A 95 22.45 20.65 -31.16
C TRP A 95 21.47 19.53 -31.56
N GLY A 96 21.92 18.52 -32.31
CA GLY A 96 21.19 17.28 -32.62
C GLY A 96 21.03 16.40 -31.39
N TYR A 97 20.31 16.89 -30.38
CA TYR A 97 19.89 16.12 -29.22
C TYR A 97 18.84 15.11 -29.66
N THR A 98 19.27 13.96 -30.16
CA THR A 98 18.41 12.77 -30.06
C THR A 98 18.36 12.43 -28.57
N TYR A 99 17.37 13.01 -27.88
CA TYR A 99 17.05 12.78 -26.48
C TYR A 99 16.62 11.31 -26.26
N CYS A 100 17.54 10.36 -26.39
CA CYS A 100 17.25 8.96 -26.05
C CYS A 100 17.37 8.67 -24.56
N SER A 101 17.64 9.66 -23.70
CA SER A 101 17.51 9.45 -22.26
C SER A 101 16.08 9.72 -21.81
N TRP A 102 15.20 8.75 -22.03
CA TRP A 102 14.20 8.47 -21.00
C TRP A 102 14.99 8.33 -19.70
N ASN A 103 14.89 9.32 -18.80
CA ASN A 103 15.51 9.41 -17.47
C ASN A 103 16.61 8.36 -17.26
N ALA A 104 17.89 8.68 -17.46
CA ALA A 104 18.93 7.64 -17.40
C ALA A 104 19.08 6.95 -16.01
N ASN A 105 18.35 7.48 -15.01
CA ASN A 105 17.30 6.81 -14.20
C ASN A 105 17.09 5.28 -14.37
N TRP A 106 16.75 4.84 -15.59
CA TRP A 106 16.24 3.49 -15.86
C TRP A 106 17.26 2.38 -15.53
N ARG A 107 18.56 2.70 -15.50
CA ARG A 107 19.62 1.79 -15.05
C ARG A 107 19.56 1.44 -13.56
N LEU A 108 18.82 2.21 -12.77
CA LEU A 108 18.57 1.92 -11.36
C LEU A 108 17.37 0.99 -11.16
N LEU A 109 16.48 0.83 -12.14
CA LEU A 109 15.29 -0.03 -12.06
C LEU A 109 15.59 -1.46 -11.60
N PRO A 110 16.61 -2.18 -12.12
CA PRO A 110 16.90 -3.53 -11.65
C PRO A 110 17.35 -3.54 -10.17
N PHE A 111 17.98 -2.48 -9.68
CA PHE A 111 18.38 -2.32 -8.28
C PHE A 111 17.25 -1.81 -7.37
N LEU A 112 16.11 -1.44 -7.95
CA LEU A 112 14.87 -1.04 -7.25
C LEU A 112 13.82 -2.16 -7.28
N GLU A 113 14.22 -3.41 -7.56
CA GLU A 113 13.31 -4.56 -7.73
C GLU A 113 12.27 -4.35 -8.85
N GLN A 114 12.58 -3.50 -9.84
CA GLN A 114 11.73 -3.20 -11.00
C GLN A 114 12.33 -3.77 -12.31
N SER A 115 12.81 -5.01 -12.25
CA SER A 115 13.43 -5.71 -13.41
C SER A 115 12.47 -5.85 -14.60
N GLY A 116 11.18 -6.13 -14.36
CA GLY A 116 10.21 -6.25 -15.45
C GLY A 116 10.02 -4.95 -16.26
N LEU A 117 10.14 -3.79 -15.61
CA LEU A 117 10.12 -2.49 -16.31
C LEU A 117 11.41 -2.24 -17.08
N TYR A 118 12.54 -2.70 -16.54
CA TYR A 118 13.83 -2.64 -17.22
C TYR A 118 13.80 -3.47 -18.51
N ASP A 119 13.33 -4.72 -18.43
CA ASP A 119 13.28 -5.63 -19.59
C ASP A 119 12.33 -5.13 -20.68
N ALA A 120 11.17 -4.57 -20.28
CA ALA A 120 10.25 -3.93 -21.21
C ALA A 120 10.92 -2.73 -21.91
N ALA A 121 11.61 -1.86 -21.16
CA ALA A 121 12.29 -0.69 -21.72
C ALA A 121 13.41 -1.09 -22.70
N VAL A 122 14.20 -2.12 -22.39
CA VAL A 122 15.25 -2.64 -23.30
C VAL A 122 14.64 -3.19 -24.59
N THR A 123 13.48 -3.85 -24.50
CA THR A 123 12.78 -4.40 -25.67
C THR A 123 12.30 -3.29 -26.61
N TYR A 124 11.81 -2.17 -26.09
CA TYR A 124 11.39 -1.02 -26.91
C TYR A 124 12.56 -0.18 -27.44
N ALA A 125 13.76 -0.30 -26.87
CA ALA A 125 14.93 0.48 -27.25
C ALA A 125 15.71 -0.09 -28.45
N ASN A 126 15.57 -1.39 -28.70
CA ASN A 126 16.13 -2.12 -29.85
C ASN A 126 15.15 -2.18 -31.01
#